data_AF-A0A6C0QWB9-F1
#
_entry.id   AF-A0A6C0QWB9-F1
#
_cell.length_a   1.000
_cell.length_b   1.000
_cell.length_c   1.000
_cell.angle_alpha   90.00
_cell.angle_beta   90.00
_cell.angle_gamma   90.00
#
_symmetry.space_group_name_H-M   'P 1'
#
loop_
_entity.id
_entity.type
_entity.pdbx_description
1 polymer ?
#
loop_
_entity_poly.entity_id
_entity_poly.type
_entity_poly.pdbx_seq_one_letter_code
_entity_poly.pdbx_strand_id
1 'polypeptide(L)'
;MLAACGSKEASTSTEQEPKASAKESEKPKEKEVSAEEKLALEYINVYNNGKDVEAKKKFVEEKVHPDIKQLFTMGLSATPEEKMFNNPEVLESVDYEKAGKKGTTVLVKGKAFDGKDGERIILIMDNKIGMALAPDSKNEDAKKGYDELRAKFKTPQS
;
A
#
# COMPACT_ATOMS: atom_id res chain seq x y z
N MET A 1 37.73 62.46 -2.73
CA MET A 1 38.87 62.40 -3.67
C MET A 1 39.79 61.28 -3.21
N LEU A 2 40.21 60.39 -4.13
CA LEU A 2 41.50 59.67 -4.18
C LEU A 2 41.91 58.77 -2.98
N ALA A 3 42.58 57.61 -3.14
CA ALA A 3 42.77 56.65 -4.24
C ALA A 3 43.45 55.36 -3.69
N ALA A 4 43.33 54.23 -4.40
CA ALA A 4 44.33 53.16 -4.70
C ALA A 4 45.47 52.77 -3.70
N CYS A 5 46.10 51.59 -3.66
CA CYS A 5 45.97 50.19 -4.15
C CYS A 5 47.36 49.52 -3.89
N GLY A 6 47.44 48.18 -3.88
CA GLY A 6 48.72 47.43 -3.94
C GLY A 6 48.99 46.54 -2.70
N SER A 7 49.16 45.21 -2.68
CA SER A 7 49.26 44.08 -3.64
C SER A 7 50.61 43.34 -3.55
N LYS A 8 50.62 42.14 -2.94
CA LYS A 8 51.40 40.91 -3.31
C LYS A 8 51.00 39.76 -2.37
N GLU A 9 50.36 38.66 -2.81
CA GLU A 9 50.89 37.48 -3.52
C GLU A 9 52.01 36.75 -2.75
N ALA A 10 52.06 35.40 -2.58
CA ALA A 10 51.12 34.28 -2.82
C ALA A 10 51.67 33.04 -2.03
N SER A 11 51.26 31.76 -2.13
CA SER A 11 50.28 31.02 -2.95
C SER A 11 50.00 29.62 -2.36
N THR A 12 48.86 28.97 -2.72
CA THR A 12 48.56 27.51 -2.70
C THR A 12 48.67 26.71 -1.37
N SER A 13 47.83 25.70 -1.04
CA SER A 13 46.81 24.99 -1.81
C SER A 13 45.67 24.43 -0.93
N THR A 14 44.56 24.11 -1.60
CA THR A 14 43.32 23.40 -1.23
C THR A 14 43.40 22.26 -0.20
N GLU A 15 42.41 22.16 0.71
CA GLU A 15 41.70 20.89 1.02
C GLU A 15 40.29 21.14 1.64
N GLN A 16 39.45 20.10 1.59
CA GLN A 16 37.98 20.03 1.61
C GLN A 16 37.21 20.37 2.91
N GLU A 17 35.92 20.70 2.73
CA GLU A 17 34.81 20.65 3.71
C GLU A 17 34.59 19.21 4.26
N PRO A 18 33.95 19.00 5.43
CA PRO A 18 32.49 19.16 5.50
C PRO A 18 31.90 19.75 6.80
N LYS A 19 30.78 20.48 6.64
CA LYS A 19 29.81 20.77 7.71
C LYS A 19 29.34 19.50 8.44
N ALA A 20 29.46 19.50 9.77
CA ALA A 20 28.68 18.60 10.62
C ALA A 20 27.21 19.07 10.66
N SER A 21 26.38 18.55 9.75
CA SER A 21 24.93 18.74 9.81
C SER A 21 24.37 18.01 11.04
N ALA A 22 23.64 18.74 11.89
CA ALA A 22 22.99 18.14 13.05
C ALA A 22 21.89 17.18 12.57
N LYS A 23 22.09 15.88 12.82
CA LYS A 23 21.16 14.82 12.43
C LYS A 23 19.95 14.85 13.36
N GLU A 24 18.94 15.60 12.97
CA GLU A 24 17.63 15.60 13.62
C GLU A 24 17.11 14.15 13.68
N SER A 25 16.91 13.65 14.90
CA SER A 25 16.48 12.27 15.12
C SER A 25 14.98 12.20 14.95
N GLU A 26 14.54 11.92 13.72
CA GLU A 26 13.13 11.77 13.39
C GLU A 26 12.54 10.60 14.19
N LYS A 27 11.79 10.95 15.24
CA LYS A 27 11.08 10.01 16.10
C LYS A 27 10.04 9.27 15.25
N PRO A 28 9.88 7.94 15.35
CA PRO A 28 8.92 7.21 14.52
C PRO A 28 7.52 7.81 14.66
N LYS A 29 7.03 8.39 13.56
CA LYS A 29 5.68 8.92 13.48
C LYS A 29 4.74 7.72 13.46
N GLU A 30 3.98 7.55 14.53
CA GLU A 30 2.94 6.52 14.63
C GLU A 30 1.98 6.73 13.43
N LYS A 31 1.97 5.79 12.48
CA LYS A 31 1.22 5.94 11.23
C LYS A 31 -0.28 5.94 11.56
N GLU A 32 -0.90 7.12 11.51
CA GLU A 32 -2.34 7.22 11.51
C GLU A 32 -2.88 6.57 10.23
N VAL A 33 -3.58 5.44 10.39
CA VAL A 33 -4.09 4.63 9.28
C VAL A 33 -5.17 5.41 8.52
N SER A 34 -5.04 5.53 7.20
CA SER A 34 -5.97 6.31 6.36
C SER A 34 -7.37 5.68 6.30
N ALA A 35 -8.36 6.40 5.72
CA ALA A 35 -9.70 5.85 5.54
C ALA A 35 -9.71 4.66 4.56
N GLU A 36 -8.89 4.74 3.52
CA GLU A 36 -8.67 3.70 2.51
C GLU A 36 -7.94 2.50 3.13
N GLU A 37 -6.89 2.74 3.91
CA GLU A 37 -6.17 1.69 4.63
C GLU A 37 -7.05 0.97 5.66
N LYS A 38 -7.91 1.70 6.38
CA LYS A 38 -8.95 1.13 7.26
C LYS A 38 -9.94 0.27 6.46
N LEU A 39 -10.39 0.73 5.30
CA LEU A 39 -11.30 -0.03 4.42
C LEU A 39 -10.65 -1.30 3.83
N ALA A 40 -9.34 -1.27 3.53
CA ALA A 40 -8.60 -2.45 3.09
C ALA A 40 -8.52 -3.52 4.19
N LEU A 41 -8.29 -3.11 5.45
CA LEU A 41 -8.35 -4.00 6.61
C LEU A 41 -9.78 -4.48 6.91
N GLU A 42 -10.80 -3.63 6.74
CA GLU A 42 -12.22 -4.01 6.86
C GLU A 42 -12.58 -5.08 5.82
N TYR A 43 -12.14 -4.92 4.57
CA TYR A 43 -12.31 -5.94 3.52
C TYR A 43 -11.71 -7.28 3.92
N ILE A 44 -10.50 -7.31 4.48
CA ILE A 44 -9.86 -8.57 4.88
C ILE A 44 -10.63 -9.22 6.04
N ASN A 45 -10.93 -8.46 7.09
CA ASN A 45 -11.54 -9.01 8.30
C ASN A 45 -13.01 -9.40 8.10
N VAL A 46 -13.79 -8.57 7.40
CA VAL A 46 -15.23 -8.79 7.18
C VAL A 46 -15.46 -9.67 5.96
N TYR A 47 -14.90 -9.33 4.79
CA TYR A 47 -15.18 -10.07 3.55
C TYR A 47 -14.25 -11.27 3.33
N ASN A 48 -12.93 -11.09 3.35
CA ASN A 48 -12.01 -12.19 3.05
C ASN A 48 -12.09 -13.29 4.11
N ASN A 49 -12.06 -12.93 5.40
CA ASN A 49 -12.01 -13.88 6.54
C ASN A 49 -13.38 -14.15 7.18
N GLY A 50 -14.46 -13.47 6.78
CA GLY A 50 -15.75 -13.54 7.47
C GLY A 50 -16.39 -14.93 7.47
N LYS A 51 -16.78 -15.40 8.67
CA LYS A 51 -17.65 -16.58 8.85
C LYS A 51 -19.15 -16.23 8.78
N ASP A 52 -19.52 -14.97 9.02
CA ASP A 52 -20.90 -14.45 8.90
C ASP A 52 -21.20 -14.01 7.45
N VAL A 53 -22.11 -14.71 6.78
CA VAL A 53 -22.46 -14.45 5.38
C VAL A 53 -23.32 -13.18 5.21
N GLU A 54 -24.16 -12.82 6.18
CA GLU A 54 -24.97 -11.59 6.09
C GLU A 54 -24.09 -10.36 6.33
N ALA A 55 -23.12 -10.42 7.24
CA ALA A 55 -22.10 -9.37 7.38
C ALA A 55 -21.29 -9.19 6.08
N LYS A 56 -20.88 -10.29 5.44
CA LYS A 56 -20.20 -10.26 4.12
C LYS A 56 -21.08 -9.64 3.04
N LYS A 57 -22.35 -10.01 2.98
CA LYS A 57 -23.32 -9.46 2.01
C LYS A 57 -23.52 -7.96 2.20
N LYS A 58 -23.70 -7.51 3.44
CA LYS A 58 -23.79 -6.08 3.78
C LYS A 58 -22.54 -5.30 3.38
N PHE A 59 -21.36 -5.88 3.60
CA PHE A 59 -20.10 -5.31 3.11
C PHE A 59 -20.09 -5.18 1.57
N VAL A 60 -20.58 -6.16 0.81
CA VAL A 60 -20.71 -6.03 -0.66
C VAL A 60 -21.70 -4.94 -1.05
N GLU A 61 -22.84 -4.84 -0.37
CA GLU A 61 -23.86 -3.81 -0.64
C GLU A 61 -23.36 -2.39 -0.35
N GLU A 62 -22.64 -2.18 0.75
CA GLU A 62 -22.23 -0.85 1.22
C GLU A 62 -20.83 -0.44 0.73
N LYS A 63 -19.86 -1.36 0.75
CA LYS A 63 -18.42 -1.06 0.65
C LYS A 63 -17.75 -1.48 -0.67
N VAL A 64 -18.41 -2.26 -1.53
CA VAL A 64 -17.88 -2.68 -2.84
C VAL A 64 -18.37 -1.76 -3.97
N HIS A 65 -17.50 -1.45 -4.92
CA HIS A 65 -17.79 -0.56 -6.05
C HIS A 65 -18.84 -1.18 -6.99
N PRO A 66 -19.86 -0.43 -7.47
CA PRO A 66 -20.96 -0.98 -8.27
C PRO A 66 -20.53 -1.92 -9.41
N ASP A 67 -19.57 -1.51 -10.24
CA ASP A 67 -19.01 -2.27 -11.38
C ASP A 67 -18.61 -3.72 -11.03
N ILE A 68 -18.17 -3.98 -9.79
CA ILE A 68 -17.62 -5.28 -9.37
C ILE A 68 -18.41 -5.96 -8.24
N LYS A 69 -19.53 -5.35 -7.79
CA LYS A 69 -20.40 -5.94 -6.76
C LYS A 69 -20.82 -7.37 -7.09
N GLN A 70 -21.25 -7.62 -8.34
CA GLN A 70 -21.73 -8.94 -8.76
C GLN A 70 -20.65 -10.03 -8.61
N LEU A 71 -19.39 -9.72 -8.90
CA LEU A 71 -18.27 -10.65 -8.73
C LEU A 71 -18.07 -11.00 -7.25
N PHE A 72 -18.22 -10.03 -6.36
CA PHE A 72 -18.11 -10.24 -4.91
C PHE A 72 -19.36 -10.95 -4.35
N THR A 73 -20.56 -10.72 -4.90
CA THR A 73 -21.78 -11.47 -4.57
C THR A 73 -21.61 -12.95 -4.89
N MET A 74 -21.00 -13.30 -6.03
CA MET A 74 -20.69 -14.69 -6.40
C MET A 74 -19.69 -15.37 -5.46
N GLY A 75 -18.88 -14.60 -4.72
CA GLY A 75 -17.95 -15.10 -3.69
C GLY A 75 -18.55 -15.25 -2.29
N LEU A 76 -19.84 -14.93 -2.08
CA LEU A 76 -20.47 -14.97 -0.76
C LEU A 76 -20.61 -16.41 -0.23
N SER A 77 -19.73 -16.73 0.71
CA SER A 77 -19.72 -17.97 1.50
C SER A 77 -18.99 -17.69 2.82
N ALA A 78 -19.26 -18.50 3.85
CA ALA A 78 -18.46 -18.45 5.07
C ALA A 78 -17.03 -18.89 4.74
N THR A 79 -16.03 -18.08 5.10
CA THR A 79 -14.63 -18.40 4.78
C THR A 79 -14.14 -19.57 5.66
N PRO A 80 -13.68 -20.68 5.06
CA PRO A 80 -13.01 -21.75 5.79
C PRO A 80 -11.71 -21.27 6.42
N GLU A 81 -11.35 -21.81 7.58
CA GLU A 81 -10.18 -21.34 8.35
C GLU A 81 -8.87 -21.51 7.58
N GLU A 82 -8.76 -22.58 6.80
CA GLU A 82 -7.61 -22.88 5.93
C GLU A 82 -7.42 -21.90 4.76
N LYS A 83 -8.37 -20.97 4.55
CA LYS A 83 -8.32 -19.90 3.53
C LYS A 83 -8.20 -18.50 4.11
N MET A 84 -8.10 -18.37 5.44
CA MET A 84 -7.99 -17.06 6.09
C MET A 84 -6.62 -16.41 5.90
N PHE A 85 -6.64 -15.08 5.86
CA PHE A 85 -5.47 -14.23 5.79
C PHE A 85 -5.30 -13.51 7.13
N ASN A 86 -4.49 -14.12 7.99
CA ASN A 86 -4.39 -13.78 9.42
C ASN A 86 -3.42 -12.62 9.66
N ASN A 87 -3.63 -11.90 10.77
CA ASN A 87 -2.81 -10.77 11.21
C ASN A 87 -2.52 -9.72 10.09
N PRO A 88 -3.56 -9.18 9.42
CA PRO A 88 -3.36 -8.24 8.34
C PRO A 88 -2.79 -6.90 8.84
N GLU A 89 -1.72 -6.42 8.20
CA GLU A 89 -1.05 -5.15 8.51
C GLU A 89 -0.77 -4.39 7.20
N VAL A 90 -1.14 -3.11 7.17
CA VAL A 90 -0.86 -2.24 6.02
C VAL A 90 0.62 -1.86 6.00
N LEU A 91 1.30 -2.15 4.89
CA LEU A 91 2.69 -1.77 4.67
C LEU A 91 2.80 -0.36 4.09
N GLU A 92 2.09 -0.14 2.99
CA GLU A 92 2.19 1.06 2.15
C GLU A 92 0.90 1.25 1.35
N SER A 93 0.57 2.49 1.08
CA SER A 93 -0.53 2.90 0.21
C SER A 93 0.03 3.86 -0.85
N VAL A 94 -0.41 3.71 -2.09
CA VAL A 94 0.04 4.55 -3.23
C VAL A 94 -1.14 4.93 -4.13
N ASP A 95 -1.06 6.11 -4.73
CA ASP A 95 -2.06 6.60 -5.68
C ASP A 95 -2.15 5.68 -6.90
N TYR A 96 -3.39 5.46 -7.34
CA TYR A 96 -3.72 4.68 -8.53
C TYR A 96 -4.38 5.58 -9.58
N GLU A 97 -3.85 5.53 -10.80
CA GLU A 97 -4.50 6.05 -11.99
C GLU A 97 -4.30 5.08 -13.16
N LYS A 98 -5.39 4.68 -13.83
CA LYS A 98 -5.38 3.87 -15.05
C LYS A 98 -6.66 4.14 -15.86
N ALA A 99 -6.51 4.43 -17.15
CA ALA A 99 -7.63 4.72 -18.06
C ALA A 99 -8.65 5.77 -17.53
N GLY A 100 -8.14 6.83 -16.90
CA GLY A 100 -8.95 7.92 -16.33
C GLY A 100 -9.64 7.60 -15.00
N LYS A 101 -9.66 6.33 -14.54
CA LYS A 101 -10.09 5.97 -13.18
C LYS A 101 -8.97 6.26 -12.18
N LYS A 102 -9.31 6.91 -11.07
CA LYS A 102 -8.40 7.25 -9.96
C LYS A 102 -8.79 6.52 -8.68
N GLY A 103 -7.85 6.35 -7.77
CA GLY A 103 -8.07 5.71 -6.47
C GLY A 103 -6.78 5.52 -5.71
N THR A 104 -6.78 4.60 -4.74
CA THR A 104 -5.62 4.23 -3.93
C THR A 104 -5.43 2.72 -3.96
N THR A 105 -4.21 2.25 -4.17
CA THR A 105 -3.85 0.84 -3.95
C THR A 105 -3.12 0.68 -2.62
N VAL A 106 -3.64 -0.21 -1.77
CA VAL A 106 -3.10 -0.50 -0.44
C VAL A 106 -2.43 -1.87 -0.46
N LEU A 107 -1.16 -1.94 -0.08
CA LEU A 107 -0.42 -3.18 0.12
C LEU A 107 -0.57 -3.64 1.58
N VAL A 108 -1.09 -4.85 1.76
CA VAL A 108 -1.33 -5.47 3.06
C VAL A 108 -0.54 -6.77 3.14
N LYS A 109 0.30 -6.93 4.16
CA LYS A 109 0.90 -8.23 4.52
C LYS A 109 0.01 -8.97 5.52
N GLY A 110 0.25 -10.26 5.65
CA GLY A 110 -0.38 -11.12 6.65
C GLY A 110 0.17 -12.53 6.53
N LYS A 111 -0.48 -13.48 7.21
CA LYS A 111 -0.14 -14.89 7.19
C LYS A 111 -1.24 -15.71 6.51
N ALA A 112 -0.86 -16.57 5.57
CA ALA A 112 -1.72 -17.67 5.15
C ALA A 112 -1.91 -18.66 6.32
N PHE A 113 -2.91 -19.54 6.23
CA PHE A 113 -3.18 -20.53 7.28
C PHE A 113 -1.98 -21.47 7.58
N ASP A 114 -1.13 -21.75 6.59
CA ASP A 114 0.09 -22.54 6.76
C ASP A 114 1.27 -21.76 7.39
N GLY A 115 1.03 -20.53 7.85
CA GLY A 115 2.02 -19.68 8.54
C GLY A 115 2.99 -18.95 7.60
N LYS A 116 2.91 -19.15 6.28
CA LYS A 116 3.71 -18.41 5.31
C LYS A 116 3.26 -16.95 5.24
N ASP A 117 4.22 -16.06 5.01
CA ASP A 117 3.92 -14.69 4.66
C ASP A 117 3.17 -14.62 3.34
N GLY A 118 2.18 -13.74 3.28
CA GLY A 118 1.41 -13.45 2.09
C GLY A 118 1.15 -11.96 1.98
N GLU A 119 0.98 -11.50 0.75
CA GLU A 119 0.61 -10.13 0.43
C GLU A 119 -0.75 -10.09 -0.26
N ARG A 120 -1.46 -8.97 -0.09
CA ARG A 120 -2.66 -8.60 -0.84
C ARG A 120 -2.56 -7.15 -1.28
N ILE A 121 -2.96 -6.85 -2.52
CA ILE A 121 -3.13 -5.48 -3.00
C ILE A 121 -4.62 -5.21 -3.14
N ILE A 122 -5.11 -4.21 -2.40
CA ILE A 122 -6.50 -3.79 -2.40
C ILE A 122 -6.60 -2.46 -3.16
N LEU A 123 -7.35 -2.44 -4.26
CA LEU A 123 -7.68 -1.20 -4.98
C LEU A 123 -8.96 -0.60 -4.40
N ILE A 124 -8.90 0.67 -4.04
CA ILE A 124 -10.04 1.46 -3.55
C ILE A 124 -10.28 2.61 -4.52
N MET A 125 -11.52 2.72 -5.00
CA MET A 125 -12.00 3.79 -5.89
C MET A 125 -13.33 4.30 -5.33
N ASP A 126 -13.54 5.62 -5.34
CA ASP A 126 -14.75 6.27 -4.79
C ASP A 126 -15.11 5.80 -3.37
N ASN A 127 -14.08 5.65 -2.51
CA ASN A 127 -14.16 5.12 -1.15
C ASN A 127 -14.82 3.72 -1.04
N LYS A 128 -14.66 2.90 -2.09
CA LYS A 128 -15.17 1.53 -2.17
C LYS A 128 -14.12 0.57 -2.70
N ILE A 129 -14.20 -0.70 -2.31
CA ILE A 129 -13.37 -1.78 -2.86
C ILE A 129 -13.65 -1.91 -4.35
N GLY A 130 -12.64 -1.69 -5.18
CA GLY A 130 -12.68 -1.87 -6.63
C GLY A 130 -12.05 -3.19 -7.09
N MET A 131 -11.07 -3.72 -6.36
CA MET A 131 -10.41 -5.00 -6.65
C MET A 131 -9.59 -5.48 -5.44
N ALA A 132 -9.37 -6.79 -5.33
CA ALA A 132 -8.40 -7.37 -4.40
C ALA A 132 -7.57 -8.42 -5.15
N LEU A 133 -6.24 -8.33 -5.05
CA LEU A 133 -5.29 -9.16 -5.79
C LEU A 133 -4.29 -9.84 -4.87
N ALA A 134 -3.75 -10.96 -5.34
CA ALA A 134 -2.93 -11.89 -4.59
C ALA A 134 -1.80 -12.46 -5.48
N PRO A 135 -0.55 -12.60 -4.99
CA PRO A 135 0.57 -13.12 -5.77
C PRO A 135 0.36 -14.58 -6.22
N ASP A 136 -0.40 -15.34 -5.43
CA ASP A 136 -0.75 -16.75 -5.58
C ASP A 136 -2.03 -17.00 -6.41
N SER A 137 -2.56 -15.98 -7.09
CA SER A 137 -3.71 -16.11 -7.98
C SER A 137 -3.47 -17.13 -9.10
N LYS A 138 -4.40 -18.09 -9.24
CA LYS A 138 -4.44 -19.03 -10.38
C LYS A 138 -5.01 -18.43 -11.67
N ASN A 139 -5.62 -17.25 -11.60
CA ASN A 139 -6.05 -16.49 -12.78
C ASN A 139 -4.88 -15.61 -13.24
N GLU A 140 -4.46 -15.79 -14.50
CA GLU A 140 -3.29 -15.08 -15.05
C GLU A 140 -3.45 -13.56 -15.08
N ASP A 141 -4.64 -13.04 -15.38
CA ASP A 141 -4.84 -11.59 -15.52
C ASP A 141 -4.88 -10.91 -14.15
N ALA A 142 -5.44 -11.58 -13.14
CA ALA A 142 -5.32 -11.17 -11.74
C ALA A 142 -3.85 -11.25 -11.25
N LYS A 143 -3.06 -12.23 -11.73
CA LYS A 143 -1.63 -12.29 -11.43
C LYS A 143 -0.84 -11.16 -12.11
N LYS A 144 -1.04 -10.93 -13.41
CA LYS A 144 -0.45 -9.79 -14.16
C LYS A 144 -0.82 -8.46 -13.50
N GLY A 145 -2.08 -8.28 -13.11
CA GLY A 145 -2.56 -7.11 -12.38
C GLY A 145 -1.90 -6.95 -11.00
N TYR A 146 -1.62 -8.05 -10.30
CA TYR A 146 -0.87 -8.01 -9.04
C TYR A 146 0.56 -7.56 -9.31
N ASP A 147 1.26 -8.19 -10.25
CA ASP A 147 2.66 -7.90 -10.56
C ASP A 147 2.81 -6.44 -11.07
N GLU A 148 1.90 -5.94 -11.92
CA GLU A 148 1.81 -4.55 -12.38
C GLU A 148 1.66 -3.52 -11.24
N LEU A 149 0.80 -3.82 -10.25
CA LEU A 149 0.56 -2.92 -9.13
C LEU A 149 1.64 -3.02 -8.06
N ARG A 150 2.17 -4.24 -7.81
CA ARG A 150 3.18 -4.47 -6.78
C ARG A 150 4.48 -3.73 -7.07
N ALA A 151 4.81 -3.54 -8.35
CA ALA A 151 5.96 -2.75 -8.81
C ALA A 151 5.87 -1.25 -8.50
N LYS A 152 4.72 -0.72 -8.08
CA LYS A 152 4.55 0.70 -7.70
C LYS A 152 4.91 1.00 -6.25
N PHE A 153 4.95 -0.02 -5.39
CA PHE A 153 5.26 0.10 -3.97
C PHE A 153 6.77 0.09 -3.74
N LYS A 154 7.26 0.93 -2.82
CA LYS A 154 8.68 1.00 -2.45
C LYS A 154 9.06 -0.06 -1.41
N THR A 155 8.07 -0.60 -0.69
CA THR A 155 8.27 -1.65 0.29
C THR A 155 8.83 -2.90 -0.39
N PRO A 156 9.99 -3.43 0.04
CA PRO A 156 10.57 -4.64 -0.52
C PRO A 156 9.58 -5.82 -0.51
N GLN A 157 9.69 -6.71 -1.49
CA GLN A 157 9.06 -8.02 -1.37
C GLN A 157 9.81 -8.84 -0.32
N SER A 158 9.05 -9.56 0.51
CA SER A 158 9.56 -10.43 1.59
C SER A 158 9.75 -11.86 1.10
#